data_AF-A0A6V7IPZ2-F1
#
_entry.id   AF-A0A6V7IPZ2-F1
#
_cell.length_a   1.000
_cell.length_b   1.000
_cell.length_c   1.000
_cell.angle_alpha   90.00
_cell.angle_beta   90.00
_cell.angle_gamma   90.00
#
_symmetry.space_group_name_H-M   'P 1'
#
loop_
_entity.id
_entity.type
_entity.pdbx_description
1 polymer ?
#
loop_
_entity_poly.entity_id
_entity_poly.type
_entity_poly.pdbx_seq_one_letter_code
_entity_poly.pdbx_strand_id
1 'polypeptide(L)' 'GLNNYIKQVLFLRTTAHIAYAYVKFDILKITINPEDNAIKVRWRIRGLSSLKVFTMFWKLKLFKMAENTSGLET' A
#
# COMPACT_ATOMS: atom_id res chain seq x y z
N GLY A 1 13.76 -24.16 19.34
CA GLY A 1 12.96 -22.99 19.77
C GLY A 1 13.21 -21.77 18.91
N LEU A 2 14.41 -21.18 18.99
CA LEU A 2 14.71 -19.87 18.39
C LEU A 2 14.87 -19.86 16.86
N ASN A 3 15.60 -20.82 16.27
CA ASN A 3 15.84 -20.83 14.82
C ASN A 3 14.56 -21.01 13.99
N ASN A 4 13.59 -21.81 14.48
CA ASN A 4 12.29 -21.95 13.83
C ASN A 4 11.44 -20.68 13.96
N TYR A 5 11.51 -19.98 15.10
CA TYR A 5 10.87 -18.68 15.28
C TYR A 5 11.44 -17.63 14.33
N ILE A 6 12.77 -17.54 14.22
CA ILE A 6 13.44 -16.63 13.27
C ILE A 6 13.00 -16.93 11.83
N LYS A 7 12.94 -18.21 11.44
CA LYS A 7 12.46 -18.62 10.11
C LYS A 7 11.01 -18.19 9.86
N GLN A 8 10.12 -18.31 10.84
CA GLN A 8 8.73 -17.86 10.73
C GLN A 8 8.63 -16.34 10.59
N VAL A 9 9.42 -15.59 11.37
CA VAL A 9 9.46 -14.12 11.28
C VAL A 9 10.01 -13.66 9.92
N LEU A 10 11.07 -14.32 9.43
CA LEU A 10 11.62 -14.04 8.11
C LEU A 10 10.57 -14.30 7.01
N PHE A 11 9.89 -15.45 7.10
CA PHE A 11 8.85 -15.84 6.17
C PHE A 11 7.68 -14.84 6.16
N LEU A 12 7.21 -14.42 7.34
CA LEU A 12 6.16 -13.41 7.49
C LEU A 12 6.60 -12.06 6.87
N ARG A 13 7.85 -11.64 7.10
CA ARG A 13 8.40 -10.42 6.53
C ARG A 13 8.48 -10.49 5.00
N THR A 14 8.96 -11.60 4.43
CA THR A 14 9.03 -11.78 2.98
C THR A 14 7.66 -11.83 2.33
N THR A 15 6.71 -12.55 2.92
CA THR A 15 5.33 -12.62 2.41
C THR A 15 4.63 -11.26 2.50
N ALA A 16 4.88 -10.48 3.55
CA ALA A 16 4.38 -9.11 3.67
C ALA A 16 4.92 -8.19 2.55
N HIS A 17 6.22 -8.24 2.23
CA HIS A 17 6.80 -7.45 1.14
C HIS A 17 6.36 -7.92 -0.25
N ILE A 18 6.11 -9.21 -0.44
CA ILE A 18 5.57 -9.75 -1.69
C ILE A 18 4.12 -9.30 -1.88
N ALA A 19 3.30 -9.45 -0.82
CA ALA A 19 1.88 -9.14 -0.86
C ALA A 19 1.62 -7.63 -0.95
N TYR A 20 2.45 -6.81 -0.30
CA TYR A 20 2.26 -5.37 -0.16
C TYR A 20 3.56 -4.60 -0.47
N ALA A 21 3.53 -3.79 -1.53
CA ALA A 21 4.63 -2.91 -1.88
C ALA A 21 4.65 -1.62 -1.02
N TYR A 22 3.48 -1.19 -0.54
CA TYR A 22 3.33 0.02 0.26
C TYR A 22 2.23 -0.15 1.29
N VAL A 23 2.42 0.41 2.48
CA VAL A 23 1.44 0.39 3.55
C VAL A 23 0.98 1.83 3.80
N LYS A 24 -0.32 2.09 3.65
CA LYS A 24 -0.94 3.38 3.91
C LYS A 24 -1.75 3.32 5.20
N PHE A 25 -1.49 4.26 6.10
CA PHE A 25 -2.31 4.49 7.28
C PHE A 25 -3.39 5.51 6.95
N ASP A 26 -4.66 5.16 7.13
CA ASP A 26 -5.79 6.06 6.91
C ASP A 26 -6.56 6.27 8.22
N ILE A 27 -6.74 7.53 8.60
CA ILE A 27 -7.64 7.92 9.69
C ILE A 27 -9.05 8.01 9.11
N LEU A 28 -9.97 7.20 9.63
CA LEU A 28 -11.35 7.11 9.16
C LEU A 28 -12.24 8.15 9.83
N LYS A 29 -12.09 8.30 11.15
CA LYS A 29 -12.87 9.25 11.94
C LYS A 29 -12.16 9.56 13.23
N ILE A 30 -12.17 10.83 13.62
CA ILE A 30 -11.78 11.28 14.95
C ILE A 30 -13.08 11.73 15.64
N THR A 31 -13.29 11.32 16.88
CA THR A 31 -14.43 11.73 17.69
C THR A 31 -13.91 12.20 19.02
N ILE A 32 -14.24 13.45 19.36
CA ILE A 32 -13.84 14.08 20.61
C ILE A 32 -15.07 14.00 21.52
N ASN A 33 -14.91 13.31 22.66
CA ASN A 33 -15.92 13.25 23.71
C ASN A 33 -15.49 14.23 24.81
N PRO A 34 -16.03 15.45 24.86
CA PRO A 34 -15.66 16.45 25.87
C PRO A 34 -16.13 16.03 27.26
N GLU A 35 -17.23 15.28 27.38
CA GLU A 35 -17.67 14.71 28.67
C GLU A 35 -16.64 13.78 29.32
N ASP A 36 -15.90 13.02 28.50
CA ASP A 36 -14.91 12.04 28.98
C ASP A 36 -13.47 12.59 28.91
N ASN A 37 -13.27 13.83 28.45
CA ASN A 37 -11.97 14.39 28.07
C ASN A 37 -11.11 13.42 27.21
N ALA A 38 -11.77 12.68 26.31
CA ALA A 38 -11.14 11.61 25.54
C ALA A 38 -11.33 11.80 24.04
N ILE A 39 -10.32 11.37 23.27
CA ILE A 39 -10.35 11.39 21.81
C ILE A 39 -10.32 9.94 21.31
N LYS A 40 -11.38 9.53 20.60
CA LYS A 40 -11.47 8.23 19.93
C LYS A 40 -11.08 8.40 18.47
N VAL A 41 -10.04 7.67 18.06
CA VAL A 41 -9.57 7.65 16.66
C VAL A 41 -9.88 6.29 16.06
N ARG A 42 -10.71 6.26 15.01
CA ARG A 42 -10.93 5.08 14.18
C ARG A 42 -9.98 5.16 12.99
N TRP A 43 -9.09 4.18 12.86
CA TRP A 43 -8.07 4.13 11.81
C TRP A 43 -8.03 2.75 11.14
N ARG A 44 -7.41 2.68 9.97
CA ARG A 44 -7.20 1.44 9.22
C ARG A 44 -5.85 1.47 8.52
N ILE A 45 -5.18 0.33 8.49
CA ILE A 45 -4.00 0.11 7.65
C ILE A 45 -4.46 -0.55 6.35
N ARG A 46 -4.10 0.02 5.20
CA ARG A 46 -4.33 -0.56 3.88
C ARG A 46 -2.99 -0.87 3.22
N GLY A 47 -2.80 -2.13 2.85
CA GLY A 47 -1.69 -2.53 2.00
C GLY A 47 -2.03 -2.33 0.52
N LEU A 48 -1.16 -1.63 -0.21
CA LEU A 48 -1.17 -1.58 -1.67
C LEU A 48 -0.44 -2.79 -2.20
N SER A 49 -1.17 -3.65 -2.90
CA SER A 49 -0.58 -4.85 -3.48
C SER A 49 0.48 -4.52 -4.53
N SER A 50 1.61 -5.21 -4.49
CA SER A 50 2.72 -5.07 -5.44
C SER A 50 2.24 -5.26 -6.89
N LEU A 51 1.29 -6.17 -7.11
CA LEU A 51 0.70 -6.39 -8.43
C LEU A 51 -0.09 -5.17 -8.92
N LYS A 52 -0.82 -4.48 -8.03
CA LYS A 52 -1.57 -3.26 -8.38
C LYS A 52 -0.65 -2.09 -8.70
N VAL A 53 0.47 -1.98 -7.99
CA VAL A 53 1.51 -0.98 -8.30
C VAL A 53 2.12 -1.26 -9.66
N PHE A 54 2.40 -2.53 -9.96
CA PHE A 54 2.96 -2.95 -11.23
C PHE A 54 2.02 -2.70 -12.42
N THR A 55 0.71 -2.99 -12.30
CA THR A 55 -0.27 -2.67 -13.34
C THR A 55 -0.46 -1.17 -13.52
N MET A 56 -0.44 -0.38 -12.44
CA MET A 56 -0.50 1.08 -12.51
C MET A 56 0.73 1.64 -13.24
N PHE A 57 1.92 1.14 -12.93
CA PHE A 57 3.17 1.53 -13.59
C PHE A 57 3.15 1.18 -15.09
N TRP A 58 2.72 -0.03 -15.45
CA TRP A 58 2.64 -0.43 -16.86
C TRP A 58 1.60 0.35 -17.65
N LYS A 59 0.42 0.63 -17.06
CA LYS A 59 -0.61 1.46 -17.70
C LYS A 59 -0.07 2.87 -18.01
N LEU A 60 0.63 3.49 -17.06
CA LEU A 60 1.28 4.78 -17.25
C LEU A 60 2.34 4.76 -18.35
N LYS A 61 3.16 3.69 -18.40
CA LYS A 61 4.18 3.52 -19.44
C LYS A 61 3.57 3.36 -20.84
N LEU A 62 2.52 2.54 -20.98
CA LEU A 62 1.82 2.33 -22.25
C LEU A 62 1.12 3.60 -22.73
N PHE A 63 0.49 4.34 -21.83
CA PHE A 63 -0.16 5.60 -22.18
C PHE A 63 0.84 6.63 -22.72
N LYS A 64 2.00 6.78 -22.06
CA LYS A 64 3.09 7.63 -22.56
C LYS A 64 3.64 7.19 -23.91
N MET A 65 3.75 5.88 -24.14
CA MET A 65 4.19 5.37 -25.45
C MET A 65 3.18 5.70 -26.55
N ALA A 66 1.89 5.53 -26.28
CA ALA A 66 0.82 5.86 -27.22
C ALA A 66 0.80 7.37 -27.56
N GLU A 67 0.93 8.23 -26.55
CA GLU A 67 1.00 9.69 -26.72
C GLU A 67 2.19 10.10 -27.60
N ASN A 68 3.37 9.51 -27.36
CA ASN A 68 4.58 9.78 -28.15
C ASN A 68 4.44 9.33 -29.61
N THR A 69 3.76 8.21 -29.88
CA THR A 69 3.51 7.76 -31.26
C THR A 69 2.53 8.69 -31.98
N SER A 70 1.47 9.14 -31.30
CA SER A 70 0.51 10.09 -31.90
C SER A 70 1.11 11.48 -32.17
N GLY A 71 2.10 11.91 -31.38
CA GLY A 71 2.81 13.18 -31.62
C GLY A 71 3.86 13.14 -32.74
N LEU A 72 4.17 11.95 -33.28
CA LEU A 72 5.07 11.78 -34.43
C LEU A 72 4.30 11.75 -35.77
N GLU A 73 2.97 11.62 -35.74
CA GLU A 73 2.10 11.57 -36.93
C GLU A 73 1.53 12.95 -37.34
N THR A 74 1.96 14.04 -36.69
CA THR A 74 1.63 15.44 -37.02
C THR A 74 2.87 16.23 -37.38
#